data_AF-A0A243ALI1-F1
#
_entry.id   AF-A0A243ALI1-F1
#
_cell.length_a   1.000
_cell.length_b   1.000
_cell.length_c   1.000
_cell.angle_alpha   90.00
_cell.angle_beta   90.00
_cell.angle_gamma   90.00
#
_symmetry.space_group_name_H-M   'P 1'
#
loop_
_entity.id
_entity.type
_entity.pdbx_description
1 polymer ?
#
loop_
_entity_poly.entity_id
_entity_poly.type
_entity_poly.pdbx_seq_one_letter_code
_entity_poly.pdbx_strand_id
1 'polypeptide(L)'
;MSREEILTKLKLVLSDNNISTQELKMEDRIGYGKLKIDSIKFMKLMVDLENEFNIELDYRETFDEHSNTIEHLVQYIEHGNRS
;
A
#
# COMPACT_ATOMS: atom_id res chain seq x y z
N MET A 1 9.92 12.14 -3.59
CA MET A 1 9.98 11.44 -2.29
C MET A 1 11.04 10.35 -2.38
N SER A 2 11.84 10.13 -1.34
CA SER A 2 12.80 9.03 -1.29
C SER A 2 12.09 7.72 -0.92
N ARG A 3 12.72 6.58 -1.24
CA ARG A 3 12.18 5.25 -0.88
C ARG A 3 11.97 5.09 0.63
N GLU A 4 12.88 5.62 1.43
CA GLU A 4 12.80 5.55 2.90
C GLU A 4 11.62 6.37 3.45
N GLU A 5 11.35 7.55 2.86
CA GLU A 5 10.19 8.36 3.18
C GLU A 5 8.89 7.64 2.83
N ILE A 6 8.82 7.01 1.65
CA ILE A 6 7.64 6.24 1.21
C ILE A 6 7.37 5.07 2.17
N LEU A 7 8.40 4.29 2.52
CA LEU A 7 8.25 3.18 3.45
C LEU A 7 7.83 3.63 4.85
N THR A 8 8.33 4.79 5.30
CA THR A 8 7.94 5.35 6.59
C THR A 8 6.46 5.74 6.59
N LYS A 9 6.01 6.49 5.58
CA LYS A 9 4.60 6.88 5.42
C LYS A 9 3.68 5.67 5.24
N LEU A 10 4.10 4.69 4.43
CA LEU A 10 3.34 3.46 4.21
C LEU A 10 3.12 2.70 5.53
N LYS A 11 4.15 2.58 6.37
CA LYS A 11 4.03 1.95 7.69
C LYS A 11 3.07 2.71 8.61
N LEU A 12 3.06 4.05 8.54
CA LEU A 12 2.11 4.86 9.30
C LEU A 12 0.67 4.60 8.86
N VAL A 13 0.39 4.67 7.56
CA VAL A 13 -0.96 4.41 7.01
C VAL A 13 -1.45 3.00 7.37
N LEU A 14 -0.58 1.99 7.29
CA LEU A 14 -0.92 0.62 7.71
C LEU A 14 -1.22 0.55 9.22
N SER A 15 -0.40 1.20 10.06
CA SER A 15 -0.60 1.24 11.51
C SER A 15 -1.93 1.94 11.87
N ASP A 16 -2.25 3.05 11.22
CA ASP A 16 -3.50 3.79 11.43
C ASP A 16 -4.74 2.97 11.04
N ASN A 17 -4.58 2.06 10.09
CA ASN A 17 -5.59 1.08 9.69
C ASN A 17 -5.60 -0.19 10.56
N ASN A 18 -4.87 -0.21 11.68
CA ASN A 18 -4.70 -1.35 12.59
C ASN A 18 -4.11 -2.59 11.89
N ILE A 19 -3.23 -2.38 10.91
CA ILE A 19 -2.50 -3.43 10.20
C ILE A 19 -1.09 -3.50 10.78
N SER A 20 -0.71 -4.67 11.30
CA SER A 20 0.61 -4.85 11.91
C SER A 20 1.72 -4.75 10.86
N THR A 21 2.72 -3.91 11.14
CA THR A 21 3.87 -3.67 10.26
C THR A 21 5.18 -4.31 10.77
N GLN A 22 5.15 -4.97 11.93
CA GLN A 22 6.35 -5.50 12.62
C GLN A 22 7.12 -6.55 11.81
N GLU A 23 6.44 -7.26 10.90
CA GLU A 23 7.06 -8.28 10.04
C GLU A 23 6.78 -8.05 8.56
N LEU A 24 6.51 -6.80 8.16
CA LEU A 24 6.17 -6.47 6.79
C LEU A 24 7.38 -6.69 5.86
N LYS A 25 7.21 -7.54 4.86
CA LYS A 25 8.19 -7.80 3.80
C LYS A 25 7.76 -7.18 2.48
N MET A 26 8.71 -6.90 1.61
CA MET A 26 8.44 -6.36 0.26
C MET A 26 7.63 -7.32 -0.62
N GLU A 27 7.73 -8.62 -0.34
CA GLU A 27 6.97 -9.70 -1.00
C GLU A 27 5.56 -9.90 -0.43
N ASP A 28 5.22 -9.28 0.71
CA ASP A 28 3.89 -9.42 1.32
C ASP A 28 2.84 -8.75 0.43
N ARG A 29 1.68 -9.40 0.32
CA ARG A 29 0.55 -8.93 -0.47
C ARG A 29 -0.39 -8.05 0.35
N ILE A 30 -0.83 -6.93 -0.23
CA ILE A 30 -1.85 -6.05 0.32
C ILE A 30 -3.24 -6.58 -0.09
N GLY A 31 -4.20 -6.54 0.85
CA GLY A 31 -5.59 -6.93 0.61
C GLY A 31 -5.89 -8.41 0.85
N TYR A 32 -5.06 -9.33 0.34
CA TYR A 32 -5.28 -10.78 0.52
C TYR A 32 -4.02 -11.49 1.01
N GLY A 33 -4.16 -12.45 1.94
CA GLY A 33 -3.04 -13.24 2.48
C GLY A 33 -2.72 -12.95 3.95
N LYS A 34 -1.42 -12.77 4.28
CA LYS A 34 -0.90 -12.66 5.66
C LYS A 34 -1.53 -11.52 6.47
N LEU A 35 -1.90 -10.42 5.81
CA LEU A 35 -2.47 -9.23 6.44
C LEU A 35 -3.96 -9.38 6.80
N LYS A 36 -4.67 -10.40 6.29
CA LYS A 36 -6.08 -10.74 6.59
C LYS A 36 -7.01 -9.51 6.65
N ILE A 37 -6.91 -8.63 5.67
CA ILE A 37 -7.70 -7.41 5.58
C ILE A 37 -9.05 -7.76 4.95
N ASP A 38 -10.16 -7.40 5.57
CA ASP A 38 -11.49 -7.52 4.95
C ASP A 38 -11.68 -6.48 3.82
N SER A 39 -12.66 -6.69 2.95
CA SER A 39 -12.88 -5.80 1.80
C SER A 39 -13.18 -4.35 2.19
N ILE A 40 -13.80 -4.11 3.35
CA ILE A 40 -14.13 -2.76 3.84
C ILE A 40 -12.86 -2.05 4.29
N LYS A 41 -12.03 -2.70 5.10
CA LYS A 41 -10.73 -2.18 5.52
C LYS A 41 -9.79 -1.99 4.36
N PHE A 42 -9.86 -2.87 3.35
CA PHE A 42 -9.06 -2.72 2.15
C PHE A 42 -9.44 -1.44 1.39
N MET A 43 -10.73 -1.21 1.12
CA MET A 43 -11.20 0.03 0.50
C MET A 43 -10.78 1.27 1.30
N LYS A 44 -10.88 1.23 2.63
CA LYS A 44 -10.42 2.31 3.49
C LYS A 44 -8.91 2.55 3.37
N LEU A 45 -8.11 1.49 3.44
CA LEU A 45 -6.65 1.57 3.29
C LEU A 45 -6.26 2.22 1.96
N MET A 46 -6.95 1.87 0.89
CA MET A 46 -6.70 2.41 -0.45
C MET A 46 -6.93 3.93 -0.48
N VAL A 47 -8.08 4.38 0.05
CA VAL A 47 -8.38 5.82 0.17
C VAL A 47 -7.34 6.54 1.04
N ASP A 48 -6.92 5.93 2.16
CA ASP A 48 -5.92 6.53 3.03
C ASP A 48 -4.54 6.63 2.34
N LEU A 49 -4.17 5.64 1.51
CA LEU A 49 -2.94 5.68 0.69
C LEU A 49 -3.01 6.75 -0.40
N GLU A 50 -4.12 6.84 -1.13
CA GLU A 50 -4.34 7.88 -2.15
C GLU A 50 -4.20 9.28 -1.55
N ASN A 51 -4.80 9.52 -0.38
CA ASN A 51 -4.71 10.79 0.31
C ASN A 51 -3.30 11.10 0.84
N GLU A 52 -2.61 10.11 1.42
CA GLU A 52 -1.27 10.32 2.00
C GLU A 52 -0.19 10.58 0.94
N PHE A 53 -0.32 9.92 -0.22
CA PHE A 53 0.66 10.01 -1.31
C PHE A 53 0.21 10.91 -2.47
N ASN A 54 -1.01 11.43 -2.43
CA ASN A 54 -1.63 12.23 -3.50
C ASN A 54 -1.54 11.53 -4.87
N ILE A 55 -1.97 10.26 -4.90
CA ILE A 55 -1.99 9.40 -6.10
C ILE A 55 -3.39 8.83 -6.31
N GLU A 56 -3.65 8.31 -7.50
CA GLU A 56 -4.86 7.54 -7.82
C GLU A 56 -4.50 6.05 -7.88
N LEU A 57 -5.23 5.19 -7.18
CA LEU A 57 -5.01 3.74 -7.14
C LEU A 57 -6.20 3.01 -7.79
N ASP A 58 -6.05 2.53 -9.04
CA ASP A 58 -7.07 1.65 -9.62
C ASP A 58 -6.96 0.25 -9.03
N TYR A 59 -7.93 -0.13 -8.19
CA TYR A 59 -7.98 -1.43 -7.54
C TYR A 59 -7.90 -2.62 -8.51
N ARG A 60 -8.34 -2.45 -9.77
CA ARG A 60 -8.34 -3.51 -10.80
C ARG A 60 -7.01 -3.69 -11.48
N GLU A 61 -6.22 -2.62 -11.60
CA GLU A 61 -4.92 -2.66 -12.27
C GLU A 61 -3.76 -2.76 -11.28
N THR A 62 -3.84 -2.07 -10.14
CA THR A 62 -2.76 -2.01 -9.15
C THR A 62 -2.73 -3.23 -8.23
N PHE A 63 -3.87 -3.91 -8.01
CA PHE A 63 -3.99 -4.99 -7.02
C PHE A 63 -4.59 -6.29 -7.56
N ASP A 64 -4.40 -6.57 -8.85
CA ASP A 64 -4.65 -7.90 -9.42
C ASP A 64 -3.85 -8.99 -8.67
N GLU A 65 -4.26 -10.26 -8.78
CA GLU A 65 -3.68 -11.41 -8.07
C GLU A 65 -2.16 -11.59 -8.29
N HIS A 66 -1.59 -10.88 -9.26
CA HIS A 66 -0.19 -10.95 -9.69
C HIS A 66 0.68 -9.76 -9.27
N SER A 67 0.13 -8.60 -8.90
CA SER A 67 0.87 -7.34 -8.73
C SER A 67 0.66 -6.63 -7.37
N ASN A 68 0.03 -7.28 -6.40
CA ASN A 68 -0.41 -6.66 -5.15
C ASN A 68 0.62 -6.64 -3.99
N THR A 69 1.93 -6.63 -4.24
CA THR A 69 2.93 -6.65 -3.15
C THR A 69 3.32 -5.26 -2.65
N ILE A 70 3.89 -5.18 -1.45
CA ILE A 70 4.47 -3.94 -0.89
C ILE A 70 5.50 -3.33 -1.85
N GLU A 71 6.34 -4.15 -2.50
CA GLU A 71 7.30 -3.67 -3.49
C GLU A 71 6.63 -2.93 -4.65
N HIS A 72 5.57 -3.52 -5.23
CA HIS A 72 4.84 -2.91 -6.34
C HIS A 72 4.17 -1.60 -5.93
N LEU A 73 3.58 -1.56 -4.73
CA LEU A 73 3.00 -0.32 -4.20
C LEU A 73 4.06 0.78 -4.04
N VAL A 74 5.23 0.46 -3.46
CA VAL A 74 6.32 1.41 -3.29
C VAL A 74 6.79 1.92 -4.64
N GLN A 75 7.01 1.03 -5.62
CA GLN A 75 7.40 1.41 -6.97
C GLN A 75 6.34 2.28 -7.64
N TYR A 76 5.06 1.96 -7.49
CA TYR A 76 3.96 2.76 -8.03
C TYR A 76 3.98 4.18 -7.46
N ILE A 77 4.10 4.33 -6.14
CA ILE A 77 4.20 5.62 -5.46
C ILE A 77 5.44 6.39 -5.94
N GLU A 78 6.59 5.72 -6.10
CA GLU A 78 7.83 6.33 -6.60
C GLU A 78 7.67 6.90 -8.02
N HIS A 79 6.92 6.22 -8.90
CA HIS A 79 6.71 6.66 -10.27
C HIS A 79 5.58 7.69 -10.40
N GLY A 80 4.49 7.54 -9.64
CA GLY A 80 3.38 8.51 -9.60
C GLY A 80 3.81 9.88 -9.05
N ASN A 81 4.77 9.91 -8.12
CA ASN A 81 5.34 11.15 -7.58
C ASN A 81 6.44 11.80 -8.46
N ARG A 82 6.70 11.26 -9.67
CA ARG A 82 7.69 11.80 -10.61
C ARG A 82 7.09 12.64 -11.74
N SER A 83 5.77 12.88 -11.76
CA SER A 83 5.11 13.83 -12.67
C SER A 83 4.94 15.22 -12.06
#